data_AF-A0A7V4ULX4-F1
#
_entry.id   AF-A0A7V4ULX4-F1
#
_cell.length_a   1.000
_cell.length_b   1.000
_cell.length_c   1.000
_cell.angle_alpha   90.00
_cell.angle_beta   90.00
_cell.angle_gamma   90.00
#
_symmetry.space_group_name_H-M   'P 1'
#
loop_
_entity.id
_entity.type
_entity.pdbx_description
1 polymer ?
#
loop_
_entity_poly.entity_id
_entity_poly.type
_entity_poly.pdbx_seq_one_letter_code
_entity_poly.pdbx_strand_id
1 'polypeptide(L)'
;MTLTNMLEKEVLIIGGGIAGITIALELAQWGIPPLLIERNSSIGGLASTFCCKASESCNKCFACVVDKRVSEVYQNKKIQLLTQTEVSRIRRNEKKFEATLKKGRELYDLRTNAIVVAAGIDPYDATQKGEYGYGRYPDVITAKDLDEMLRYKGKLIRPSNGELPARIAFFQCVGSRDESIGNLYCSQVCCAYALRLIKAIRYQYPLIEVSFFYMDIQPAGPSFESFLKSCREDRRIRLIRSLPSKIYFSPASNLLKVRVPDPQTGEVAEETFDLVVLSVGMVLNKGAKSLVQWLGLNYTEDGFIESPPLQKGVFVAGACSGPKDIDRTILHSKHIALEVYQFLKGIN
;
A
#
# COMPACT_ATOMS: atom_id res chain seq x y z
N MET A 1 -40.78 -20.48 13.16
CA MET A 1 -40.37 -19.16 13.68
C MET A 1 -39.03 -19.32 14.38
N THR A 2 -37.94 -18.99 13.69
CA THR A 2 -36.61 -18.83 14.30
C THR A 2 -36.08 -17.53 13.74
N LEU A 3 -36.34 -16.45 14.46
CA LEU A 3 -35.65 -15.17 14.26
C LEU A 3 -34.20 -15.40 14.66
N THR A 4 -33.38 -15.85 13.72
CA THR A 4 -31.93 -15.72 13.83
C THR A 4 -31.66 -14.24 14.01
N ASN A 5 -31.04 -13.85 15.13
CA ASN A 5 -30.68 -12.46 15.43
C ASN A 5 -29.81 -11.89 14.31
N MET A 6 -30.44 -11.26 13.33
CA MET A 6 -29.77 -10.58 12.23
C MET A 6 -29.24 -9.26 12.77
N LEU A 7 -27.92 -9.06 12.70
CA LEU A 7 -27.34 -7.80 13.16
C LEU A 7 -27.81 -6.68 12.24
N GLU A 8 -28.35 -5.59 12.77
CA GLU A 8 -28.68 -4.40 11.98
C GLU A 8 -27.64 -3.30 12.20
N LYS A 9 -27.11 -2.75 11.11
CA LYS A 9 -26.16 -1.64 11.12
C LYS A 9 -26.51 -0.63 10.03
N GLU A 10 -26.17 0.63 10.22
CA GLU A 10 -26.36 1.61 9.15
C GLU A 10 -25.30 1.46 8.05
N VAL A 11 -24.05 1.21 8.45
CA VAL A 11 -22.90 1.12 7.54
C VAL A 11 -22.03 -0.08 7.88
N LEU A 12 -21.71 -0.87 6.87
CA LEU A 12 -20.65 -1.88 6.89
C LEU A 12 -19.43 -1.34 6.16
N ILE A 13 -18.28 -1.32 6.83
CA ILE A 13 -16.98 -0.98 6.23
C ILE A 13 -16.15 -2.25 6.13
N ILE A 14 -15.78 -2.62 4.91
CA ILE A 14 -15.01 -3.83 4.59
C ILE A 14 -13.55 -3.45 4.39
N GLY A 15 -12.70 -3.76 5.36
CA GLY A 15 -11.26 -3.52 5.32
C GLY A 15 -10.80 -2.51 6.37
N GLY A 16 -10.01 -2.97 7.32
CA GLY A 16 -9.42 -2.19 8.41
C GLY A 16 -8.10 -1.52 8.06
N GLY A 17 -7.83 -1.24 6.79
CA GLY A 17 -6.71 -0.38 6.39
C GLY A 17 -6.95 1.09 6.76
N ILE A 18 -5.95 1.95 6.52
CA ILE A 18 -6.06 3.40 6.83
C ILE A 18 -7.30 4.06 6.21
N ALA A 19 -7.78 3.58 5.07
CA ALA A 19 -8.99 4.06 4.43
C ALA A 19 -10.26 3.77 5.26
N GLY A 20 -10.50 2.49 5.57
CA GLY A 20 -11.65 2.08 6.38
C GLY A 20 -11.60 2.61 7.81
N ILE A 21 -10.39 2.69 8.40
CA ILE A 21 -10.16 3.33 9.70
C ILE A 21 -10.61 4.80 9.67
N THR A 22 -10.20 5.55 8.64
CA THR A 22 -10.55 6.97 8.51
C THR A 22 -12.06 7.13 8.41
N ILE A 23 -12.72 6.35 7.55
CA ILE A 23 -14.19 6.42 7.39
C ILE A 23 -14.90 6.06 8.69
N ALA A 24 -14.44 5.02 9.39
CA ALA A 24 -15.04 4.61 10.65
C ALA A 24 -14.97 5.72 11.72
N LEU A 25 -13.84 6.43 11.80
CA LEU A 25 -13.64 7.55 12.72
C LEU A 25 -14.52 8.75 12.38
N GLU A 26 -14.58 9.14 11.10
CA GLU A 26 -15.40 10.29 10.66
C GLU A 26 -16.91 10.02 10.87
N LEU A 27 -17.40 8.83 10.48
CA LEU A 27 -18.80 8.46 10.70
C LEU A 27 -19.16 8.39 12.19
N ALA A 28 -18.30 7.81 13.02
CA ALA A 28 -18.51 7.75 14.47
C ALA A 28 -18.52 9.15 15.11
N GLN A 29 -17.73 10.09 14.58
CA GLN A 29 -17.76 11.49 15.00
C GLN A 29 -19.10 12.16 14.68
N TRP A 30 -19.69 11.86 13.52
CA TRP A 30 -21.01 12.37 13.11
C TRP A 30 -22.20 11.59 13.70
N GLY A 31 -21.95 10.68 14.65
CA GLY A 31 -22.99 9.94 15.36
C GLY A 31 -23.58 8.75 14.59
N ILE A 32 -22.92 8.30 13.51
CA ILE A 32 -23.30 7.11 12.75
C ILE A 32 -22.34 5.97 13.15
N PRO A 33 -22.73 5.06 14.06
CA PRO A 33 -21.84 3.99 14.53
C PRO A 33 -21.63 2.94 13.45
N PRO A 34 -20.42 2.82 12.86
CA PRO A 34 -20.17 1.88 11.79
C PRO A 34 -19.79 0.50 12.32
N LEU A 35 -20.05 -0.53 11.52
CA LEU A 35 -19.42 -1.85 11.68
C LEU A 35 -18.19 -1.91 10.76
N LEU A 36 -17.00 -1.91 11.37
CA LEU A 36 -15.74 -2.11 10.67
C LEU A 36 -15.31 -3.57 10.78
N ILE A 37 -15.11 -4.23 9.65
CA ILE A 37 -14.58 -5.60 9.62
C ILE A 37 -13.16 -5.63 9.03
N GLU A 38 -12.34 -6.52 9.55
CA GLU A 38 -10.97 -6.74 9.10
C GLU A 38 -10.66 -8.24 9.07
N ARG A 39 -10.05 -8.71 7.97
CA ARG A 39 -9.73 -10.11 7.77
C ARG A 39 -8.57 -10.60 8.63
N ASN A 40 -7.63 -9.72 8.94
CA ASN A 40 -6.47 -10.03 9.78
C ASN A 40 -6.83 -9.94 11.27
N SER A 41 -5.91 -10.36 12.14
CA SER A 41 -6.04 -10.24 13.59
C SER A 41 -6.03 -8.80 14.10
N SER A 42 -5.53 -7.85 13.29
CA SER A 42 -5.41 -6.44 13.63
C SER A 42 -5.71 -5.55 12.43
N ILE A 43 -6.24 -4.36 12.72
CA ILE A 43 -6.39 -3.27 11.76
C ILE A 43 -5.06 -2.55 11.50
N GLY A 44 -5.03 -1.69 10.48
CA GLY A 44 -3.88 -0.88 10.06
C GLY A 44 -3.48 -1.15 8.59
N GLY A 45 -3.78 -2.36 8.09
CA GLY A 45 -3.47 -2.78 6.73
C GLY A 45 -1.97 -2.72 6.42
N LEU A 46 -1.61 -2.68 5.13
CA LEU A 46 -0.21 -2.64 4.68
C LEU A 46 0.57 -1.47 5.31
N ALA A 47 -0.06 -0.32 5.46
CA ALA A 47 0.61 0.89 5.93
C ALA A 47 1.11 0.80 7.38
N SER A 48 0.54 -0.09 8.20
CA SER A 48 1.00 -0.36 9.57
C SER A 48 2.36 -1.08 9.63
N THR A 49 2.80 -1.65 8.51
CA THR A 49 4.10 -2.35 8.42
C THR A 49 5.26 -1.40 8.11
N PHE A 50 4.98 -0.15 7.74
CA PHE A 50 6.00 0.79 7.28
C PHE A 50 6.78 1.41 8.45
N CYS A 51 8.09 1.53 8.29
CA CYS A 51 8.96 2.22 9.24
C CYS A 51 8.79 3.74 9.14
N CYS A 52 9.26 4.43 10.17
CA CYS A 52 9.47 5.88 10.08
C CYS A 52 10.56 6.17 9.05
N LYS A 53 10.32 7.16 8.19
CA LYS A 53 11.26 7.60 7.15
C LYS A 53 11.78 9.02 7.43
N ALA A 54 11.82 9.41 8.70
CA ALA A 54 12.44 10.66 9.12
C ALA A 54 13.96 10.57 8.98
N SER A 55 14.59 11.70 8.66
CA SER A 55 16.04 11.86 8.68
C SER A 55 16.36 12.98 9.67
N GLU A 56 17.01 14.07 9.25
CA GLU A 56 17.19 15.28 10.06
C GLU A 56 15.88 15.91 10.53
N SER A 57 14.80 15.68 9.76
CA SER A 57 13.45 16.14 10.11
C SER A 57 12.39 15.17 9.59
N CYS A 58 11.13 15.42 9.96
CA CYS A 58 9.99 14.63 9.49
C CYS A 58 9.76 14.82 7.98
N ASN A 59 9.92 13.74 7.21
CA ASN A 59 9.70 13.75 5.76
C ASN A 59 8.23 13.56 5.33
N LYS A 60 7.28 13.71 6.28
CA LYS A 60 5.83 13.60 6.07
C LYS A 60 5.42 12.35 5.28
N CYS A 61 5.93 11.19 5.72
CA CYS A 61 5.57 9.89 5.12
C CYS A 61 4.24 9.32 5.64
N PHE A 62 3.67 9.91 6.70
CA PHE A 62 2.42 9.51 7.36
C PHE A 62 2.38 8.09 7.95
N ALA A 63 3.48 7.34 8.00
CA ALA A 63 3.53 6.02 8.62
C ALA A 63 3.07 6.06 10.11
N CYS A 64 3.59 7.01 10.90
CA CYS A 64 3.19 7.19 12.30
C CYS A 64 1.73 7.63 12.49
N VAL A 65 1.11 8.24 11.48
CA VAL A 65 -0.30 8.63 11.54
C VAL A 65 -1.18 7.38 11.53
N VAL A 66 -0.78 6.32 10.83
CA VAL A 66 -1.51 5.05 10.81
C VAL A 66 -1.60 4.47 12.22
N ASP A 67 -0.48 4.39 12.93
CA ASP A 67 -0.42 3.86 14.30
C ASP A 67 -1.32 4.65 15.26
N LYS A 68 -1.34 5.99 15.12
CA LYS A 68 -2.24 6.86 15.88
C LYS A 68 -3.72 6.56 15.58
N ARG A 69 -4.09 6.48 14.30
CA ARG A 69 -5.48 6.23 13.87
C ARG A 69 -5.99 4.84 14.26
N VAL A 70 -5.11 3.84 14.21
CA VAL A 70 -5.40 2.49 14.73
C VAL A 70 -5.76 2.56 16.22
N SER A 71 -4.96 3.28 17.01
CA SER A 71 -5.20 3.45 18.44
C SER A 71 -6.52 4.16 18.72
N GLU A 72 -6.86 5.21 17.95
CA GLU A 72 -8.14 5.92 18.05
C GLU A 72 -9.34 4.99 17.83
N VAL A 73 -9.28 4.05 16.88
CA VAL A 73 -10.35 3.09 16.64
C VAL A 73 -10.53 2.14 17.81
N TYR A 74 -9.45 1.55 18.34
CA TYR A 74 -9.53 0.63 19.47
C TYR A 74 -10.10 1.29 20.74
N GLN A 75 -9.89 2.59 20.92
CA GLN A 75 -10.40 3.35 22.06
C GLN A 75 -11.83 3.87 21.86
N ASN A 76 -12.35 3.85 20.63
CA ASN A 76 -13.64 4.43 20.30
C ASN A 76 -14.79 3.43 20.42
N LYS A 77 -15.55 3.53 21.51
CA LYS A 77 -16.72 2.67 21.79
C LYS A 77 -17.88 2.79 20.79
N LYS A 78 -17.89 3.83 19.94
CA LYS A 78 -18.92 4.02 18.90
C LYS A 78 -18.65 3.19 17.66
N ILE A 79 -17.43 2.68 17.49
CA ILE A 79 -17.05 1.84 16.34
C ILE A 79 -17.14 0.38 16.77
N GLN A 80 -17.98 -0.39 16.10
CA GLN A 80 -17.96 -1.84 16.29
C GLN A 80 -16.89 -2.43 15.38
N LEU A 81 -15.81 -2.96 15.96
CA LEU A 81 -14.72 -3.59 15.23
C LEU A 81 -14.81 -5.12 15.33
N LEU A 82 -14.81 -5.80 14.19
CA LEU A 82 -14.66 -7.25 14.10
C LEU A 82 -13.41 -7.62 13.30
N THR A 83 -12.36 -8.04 13.98
CA THR A 83 -11.16 -8.62 13.35
C THR A 83 -11.37 -10.12 13.05
N GLN A 84 -10.46 -10.70 12.25
CA GLN A 84 -10.56 -12.08 11.75
C GLN A 84 -11.90 -12.39 11.06
N THR A 85 -12.50 -11.37 10.46
CA THR A 85 -13.86 -11.42 9.93
C THR A 85 -13.85 -10.99 8.46
N GLU A 86 -14.41 -11.84 7.61
CA GLU A 86 -14.52 -11.60 6.16
C GLU A 86 -15.98 -11.66 5.72
N VAL A 87 -16.29 -11.06 4.58
CA VAL A 87 -17.60 -11.25 3.96
C VAL A 87 -17.58 -12.51 3.11
N SER A 88 -18.48 -13.44 3.35
CA SER A 88 -18.63 -14.65 2.53
C SER A 88 -19.69 -14.51 1.44
N ARG A 89 -20.63 -13.57 1.60
CA ARG A 89 -21.68 -13.28 0.61
C ARG A 89 -22.30 -11.91 0.84
N ILE A 90 -22.70 -11.24 -0.24
CA ILE A 90 -23.56 -10.06 -0.19
C ILE A 90 -24.73 -10.29 -1.14
N ARG A 91 -25.93 -9.92 -0.70
CA ARG A 91 -27.13 -9.83 -1.54
C ARG A 91 -27.78 -8.46 -1.33
N ARG A 92 -28.40 -7.94 -2.38
CA ARG A 92 -29.24 -6.75 -2.27
C ARG A 92 -30.69 -7.19 -2.18
N ASN A 93 -31.40 -6.71 -1.15
CA ASN A 93 -32.81 -6.96 -0.94
C ASN A 93 -33.52 -5.61 -0.81
N GLU A 94 -34.27 -5.23 -1.85
CA GLU A 94 -34.90 -3.91 -1.97
C GLU A 94 -33.90 -2.74 -1.78
N LYS A 95 -34.07 -1.97 -0.70
CA LYS A 95 -33.24 -0.81 -0.34
C LYS A 95 -32.07 -1.14 0.59
N LYS A 96 -31.98 -2.36 1.13
CA LYS A 96 -30.94 -2.77 2.08
C LYS A 96 -30.06 -3.89 1.51
N PHE A 97 -28.92 -4.08 2.14
CA PHE A 97 -28.00 -5.18 1.87
C PHE A 97 -28.10 -6.23 2.97
N GLU A 98 -28.05 -7.50 2.57
CA GLU A 98 -27.89 -8.64 3.45
C GLU A 98 -26.50 -9.25 3.19
N ALA A 99 -25.61 -9.15 4.17
CA ALA A 99 -24.26 -9.66 4.11
C ALA A 99 -24.09 -10.81 5.10
N THR A 100 -23.47 -11.90 4.68
CA THR A 100 -23.05 -12.97 5.58
C THR A 100 -21.57 -12.75 5.90
N LEU A 101 -21.28 -12.55 7.17
CA LEU A 101 -19.94 -12.41 7.72
C LEU A 101 -19.45 -13.76 8.23
N LYS A 102 -18.17 -14.04 8.03
CA LYS A 102 -17.52 -15.28 8.49
C LYS A 102 -16.38 -14.93 9.44
N LYS A 103 -16.42 -15.50 10.64
CA LYS A 103 -15.33 -15.44 11.63
C LYS A 103 -14.94 -16.87 12.04
N GLY A 104 -13.81 -17.35 11.53
CA GLY A 104 -13.44 -18.76 11.68
C GLY A 104 -14.48 -19.70 11.03
N ARG A 105 -15.19 -20.48 11.85
CA ARG A 105 -16.27 -21.38 11.41
C ARG A 105 -17.68 -20.78 11.59
N GLU A 106 -17.78 -19.66 12.28
CA GLU A 106 -19.06 -19.02 12.59
C GLU A 106 -19.49 -18.11 11.45
N LEU A 107 -20.80 -18.13 11.17
CA LEU A 107 -21.44 -17.26 10.20
C LEU A 107 -22.43 -16.35 10.92
N TYR A 108 -22.45 -15.08 10.53
CA TYR A 108 -23.32 -14.05 11.07
C TYR A 108 -24.02 -13.34 9.92
N ASP A 109 -25.33 -13.22 9.99
CA ASP A 109 -26.08 -12.43 9.02
C ASP A 109 -26.22 -10.98 9.50
N LEU A 110 -25.94 -10.05 8.59
CA LEU A 110 -25.95 -8.62 8.80
C LEU A 110 -26.88 -7.97 7.78
N ARG A 111 -27.75 -7.08 8.25
CA ARG A 111 -28.49 -6.15 7.41
C ARG A 111 -27.88 -4.75 7.50
N THR A 112 -27.58 -4.13 6.36
CA THR A 112 -27.00 -2.77 6.30
C THR A 112 -27.61 -1.88 5.23
N ASN A 113 -27.61 -0.57 5.45
CA ASN A 113 -28.11 0.41 4.48
C ASN A 113 -27.03 0.79 3.46
N ALA A 114 -25.78 0.90 3.91
CA ALA A 114 -24.63 1.23 3.06
C ALA A 114 -23.47 0.24 3.25
N ILE A 115 -22.69 0.05 2.19
CA ILE A 115 -21.46 -0.74 2.20
C ILE A 115 -20.31 0.11 1.68
N VAL A 116 -19.20 0.15 2.43
CA VAL A 116 -17.95 0.77 2.02
C VAL A 116 -16.92 -0.33 1.76
N VAL A 117 -16.41 -0.38 0.53
CA VAL A 117 -15.33 -1.28 0.11
C VAL A 117 -14.00 -0.54 0.27
N ALA A 118 -13.27 -0.88 1.32
CA ALA A 118 -11.92 -0.37 1.62
C ALA A 118 -10.89 -1.53 1.58
N ALA A 119 -10.99 -2.38 0.56
CA ALA A 119 -10.26 -3.64 0.43
C ALA A 119 -8.73 -3.49 0.29
N GLY A 120 -8.24 -2.28 0.04
CA GLY A 120 -6.80 -1.98 -0.07
C GLY A 120 -6.14 -2.57 -1.32
N ILE A 121 -4.83 -2.74 -1.23
CA ILE A 121 -3.95 -3.21 -2.31
C ILE A 121 -2.97 -4.23 -1.74
N ASP A 122 -2.36 -5.01 -2.64
CA ASP A 122 -1.18 -5.80 -2.34
C ASP A 122 0.04 -5.18 -3.06
N PRO A 123 1.26 -5.29 -2.52
CA PRO A 123 2.47 -5.02 -3.28
C PRO A 123 2.55 -5.98 -4.47
N TYR A 124 3.05 -5.50 -5.60
CA TYR A 124 3.34 -6.36 -6.75
C TYR A 124 4.31 -7.49 -6.35
N ASP A 125 4.01 -8.70 -6.82
CA ASP A 125 4.83 -9.88 -6.56
C ASP A 125 6.06 -9.87 -7.47
N ALA A 126 7.20 -9.44 -6.91
CA ALA A 126 8.45 -9.30 -7.62
C ALA A 126 9.02 -10.63 -8.15
N THR A 127 8.51 -11.80 -7.72
CA THR A 127 8.95 -13.09 -8.29
C THR A 127 8.58 -13.25 -9.77
N GLN A 128 7.57 -12.49 -10.22
CA GLN A 128 7.14 -12.45 -11.62
C GLN A 128 8.14 -11.71 -12.53
N LYS A 129 9.04 -10.89 -11.97
CA LYS A 129 10.17 -10.25 -12.68
C LYS A 129 11.43 -11.08 -12.48
N GLY A 130 11.45 -12.27 -13.08
CA GLY A 130 12.49 -13.27 -12.89
C GLY A 130 13.91 -12.78 -13.21
N GLU A 131 14.05 -11.78 -14.07
CA GLU A 131 15.31 -11.09 -14.40
C GLU A 131 15.93 -10.34 -13.20
N TYR A 132 15.14 -9.98 -12.19
CA TYR A 132 15.63 -9.35 -10.96
C TYR A 132 15.93 -10.36 -9.85
N GLY A 133 15.53 -11.62 -9.99
CA GLY A 133 15.96 -12.68 -9.07
C GLY A 133 15.46 -12.56 -7.63
N TYR A 134 14.37 -11.82 -7.40
CA TYR A 134 13.69 -11.83 -6.09
C TYR A 134 13.22 -13.25 -5.74
N GLY A 135 13.46 -13.67 -4.50
CA GLY A 135 13.23 -15.05 -4.04
C GLY A 135 14.32 -16.06 -4.45
N ARG A 136 15.21 -15.71 -5.39
CA ARG A 136 16.38 -16.51 -5.77
C ARG A 136 17.65 -16.03 -5.06
N TYR A 137 17.85 -14.71 -5.03
CA TYR A 137 19.01 -14.11 -4.39
C TYR A 137 18.56 -13.49 -3.05
N PRO A 138 19.12 -13.92 -1.90
CA PRO A 138 18.69 -13.41 -0.59
C PRO A 138 18.86 -11.89 -0.44
N ASP A 139 19.89 -11.32 -1.10
CA ASP A 139 20.20 -9.88 -1.04
C ASP A 139 19.42 -9.05 -2.08
N VAL A 140 18.45 -9.65 -2.78
CA VAL A 140 17.44 -8.92 -3.56
C VAL A 140 16.15 -8.94 -2.74
N ILE A 141 15.77 -7.76 -2.24
CA ILE A 141 14.58 -7.57 -1.40
C ILE A 141 13.61 -6.57 -2.02
N THR A 142 12.36 -6.56 -1.59
CA THR A 142 11.43 -5.48 -1.93
C THR A 142 11.56 -4.30 -0.97
N ALA A 143 11.04 -3.13 -1.36
CA ALA A 143 10.92 -1.99 -0.47
C ALA A 143 10.05 -2.29 0.77
N LYS A 144 9.07 -3.21 0.66
CA LYS A 144 8.28 -3.68 1.81
C LYS A 144 9.15 -4.46 2.79
N ASP A 145 9.98 -5.39 2.31
CA ASP A 145 10.88 -6.16 3.17
C ASP A 145 11.86 -5.25 3.90
N LEU A 146 12.34 -4.20 3.22
CA LEU A 146 13.18 -3.18 3.84
C LEU A 146 12.41 -2.38 4.91
N ASP A 147 11.18 -1.95 4.63
CA ASP A 147 10.31 -1.28 5.60
C ASP A 147 10.12 -2.14 6.87
N GLU A 148 9.85 -3.44 6.71
CA GLU A 148 9.68 -4.38 7.83
C GLU A 148 11.01 -4.65 8.56
N MET A 149 12.11 -4.76 7.82
CA MET A 149 13.46 -4.90 8.39
C MET A 149 13.79 -3.71 9.29
N LEU A 150 13.56 -2.49 8.82
CA LEU A 150 13.83 -1.28 9.59
C LEU A 150 12.83 -1.10 10.74
N ARG A 151 11.54 -1.39 10.55
CA ARG A 151 10.51 -1.24 11.58
C ARG A 151 10.68 -2.24 12.73
N TYR A 152 10.88 -3.52 12.43
CA TYR A 152 10.84 -4.58 13.44
C TYR A 152 12.22 -5.02 13.93
N LYS A 153 13.25 -4.94 13.08
CA LYS A 153 14.62 -5.30 13.49
C LYS A 153 15.46 -4.09 13.86
N GLY A 154 15.07 -2.87 13.45
CA GLY A 154 15.77 -1.62 13.76
C GLY A 154 17.16 -1.48 13.11
N LYS A 155 17.54 -2.41 12.22
CA LYS A 155 18.87 -2.46 11.60
C LYS A 155 18.79 -2.82 10.13
N LEU A 156 19.65 -2.20 9.34
CA LEU A 156 19.85 -2.52 7.93
C LEU A 156 20.90 -3.63 7.81
N ILE A 157 20.54 -4.74 7.17
CA ILE A 157 21.43 -5.89 6.97
C ILE A 157 21.23 -6.50 5.58
N ARG A 158 22.26 -7.17 5.09
CA ARG A 158 22.18 -8.15 4.02
C ARG A 158 21.51 -9.42 4.54
N PRO A 159 20.39 -9.87 3.95
CA PRO A 159 19.74 -11.10 4.41
C PRO A 159 20.62 -12.35 4.30
N SER A 160 21.57 -12.39 3.37
CA SER A 160 22.44 -13.56 3.15
C SER A 160 23.39 -13.85 4.31
N ASN A 161 23.97 -12.81 4.93
CA ASN A 161 25.06 -12.95 5.91
C ASN A 161 24.92 -12.06 7.16
N GLY A 162 23.92 -11.18 7.21
CA GLY A 162 23.66 -10.30 8.35
C GLY A 162 24.57 -9.07 8.44
N GLU A 163 25.46 -8.86 7.48
CA GLU A 163 26.39 -7.71 7.44
C GLU A 163 25.69 -6.43 6.97
N LEU A 164 26.29 -5.28 7.27
CA LEU A 164 25.81 -3.99 6.77
C LEU A 164 26.22 -3.83 5.29
N PRO A 165 25.30 -3.57 4.35
CA PRO A 165 25.66 -3.34 2.95
C PRO A 165 26.39 -2.01 2.77
N ALA A 166 27.46 -1.98 1.97
CA ALA A 166 28.17 -0.76 1.64
C ALA A 166 27.55 -0.03 0.43
N ARG A 167 27.05 -0.78 -0.56
CA ARG A 167 26.44 -0.28 -1.79
C ARG A 167 25.04 -0.86 -1.99
N ILE A 168 24.04 0.00 -2.08
CA ILE A 168 22.63 -0.38 -2.25
C ILE A 168 22.09 0.17 -3.57
N ALA A 169 21.37 -0.65 -4.33
CA ALA A 169 20.62 -0.17 -5.48
C ALA A 169 19.11 -0.17 -5.21
N PHE A 170 18.41 0.86 -5.65
CA PHE A 170 16.94 0.94 -5.66
C PHE A 170 16.45 0.93 -7.10
N PHE A 171 15.62 -0.05 -7.45
CA PHE A 171 15.05 -0.16 -8.80
C PHE A 171 13.62 0.37 -8.76
N GLN A 172 13.34 1.41 -9.54
CA GLN A 172 12.00 1.96 -9.67
C GLN A 172 11.16 1.18 -10.68
N CYS A 173 9.85 1.39 -10.63
CA CYS A 173 8.89 0.86 -11.61
C CYS A 173 8.82 -0.68 -11.67
N VAL A 174 9.18 -1.39 -10.60
CA VAL A 174 9.05 -2.85 -10.56
C VAL A 174 7.56 -3.20 -10.44
N GLY A 175 6.97 -3.77 -11.48
CA GLY A 175 5.53 -4.08 -11.50
C GLY A 175 4.63 -2.91 -11.89
N SER A 176 5.16 -1.85 -12.51
CA SER A 176 4.40 -0.66 -12.94
C SER A 176 5.06 -0.02 -14.15
N ARG A 177 4.27 0.65 -15.00
CA ARG A 177 4.74 1.20 -16.29
C ARG A 177 5.48 0.13 -17.12
N ASP A 178 4.92 -1.08 -17.13
CA ASP A 178 5.52 -2.25 -17.76
C ASP A 178 4.44 -3.00 -18.56
N GLU A 179 4.52 -2.85 -19.89
CA GLU A 179 3.61 -3.48 -20.85
C GLU A 179 3.73 -5.00 -20.86
N SER A 180 4.91 -5.55 -20.59
CA SER A 180 5.15 -7.00 -20.63
C SER A 180 4.32 -7.80 -19.63
N ILE A 181 3.84 -7.12 -18.58
CA ILE A 181 2.99 -7.69 -17.52
C ILE A 181 1.59 -7.07 -17.47
N GLY A 182 1.25 -6.20 -18.44
CA GLY A 182 -0.05 -5.54 -18.52
C GLY A 182 -0.28 -4.40 -17.51
N ASN A 183 0.74 -3.99 -16.75
CA ASN A 183 0.61 -2.91 -15.76
C ASN A 183 1.14 -1.59 -16.35
N LEU A 184 0.32 -0.93 -17.17
CA LEU A 184 0.71 0.30 -17.87
C LEU A 184 0.72 1.54 -16.96
N TYR A 185 0.05 1.48 -15.82
CA TYR A 185 -0.08 2.60 -14.90
C TYR A 185 1.16 2.84 -14.04
N CYS A 186 1.27 4.07 -13.53
CA CYS A 186 2.21 4.43 -12.48
C CYS A 186 1.60 4.15 -11.10
N SER A 187 2.34 3.46 -10.22
CA SER A 187 1.92 3.27 -8.83
C SER A 187 2.00 4.52 -7.95
N GLN A 188 2.44 5.66 -8.50
CA GLN A 188 2.49 7.02 -7.92
C GLN A 188 3.36 7.20 -6.66
N VAL A 189 3.63 6.16 -5.88
CA VAL A 189 4.25 6.28 -4.56
C VAL A 189 5.71 5.82 -4.51
N CYS A 190 6.15 5.02 -5.49
CA CYS A 190 7.42 4.30 -5.41
C CYS A 190 8.65 5.21 -5.39
N CYS A 191 8.66 6.24 -6.23
CA CYS A 191 9.74 7.23 -6.23
C CYS A 191 9.90 7.89 -4.85
N ALA A 192 8.78 8.30 -4.25
CA ALA A 192 8.78 9.04 -3.00
C ALA A 192 9.13 8.17 -1.79
N TYR A 193 8.55 6.97 -1.66
CA TYR A 193 8.91 6.11 -0.54
C TYR A 193 10.37 5.67 -0.63
N ALA A 194 10.88 5.42 -1.84
CA ALA A 194 12.25 4.94 -2.03
C ALA A 194 13.24 6.04 -1.65
N LEU A 195 13.08 7.26 -2.18
CA LEU A 195 13.95 8.38 -1.81
C LEU A 195 13.89 8.71 -0.31
N ARG A 196 12.71 8.60 0.32
CA ARG A 196 12.55 8.77 1.79
C ARG A 196 13.27 7.68 2.58
N LEU A 197 13.20 6.41 2.15
CA LEU A 197 13.98 5.32 2.73
C LEU A 197 15.48 5.55 2.58
N ILE A 198 15.92 5.94 1.38
CA ILE A 198 17.31 6.26 1.08
C ILE A 198 17.81 7.35 2.02
N LYS A 199 17.05 8.43 2.23
CA LYS A 199 17.45 9.49 3.17
C LYS A 199 17.49 9.07 4.62
N ALA A 200 16.53 8.26 5.07
CA ALA A 200 16.58 7.70 6.42
C ALA A 200 17.82 6.81 6.61
N ILE A 201 18.11 5.95 5.63
CA ILE A 201 19.31 5.08 5.64
C ILE A 201 20.59 5.91 5.63
N ARG A 202 20.71 6.91 4.75
CA ARG A 202 21.89 7.78 4.64
C ARG A 202 22.13 8.60 5.91
N TYR A 203 21.06 8.99 6.60
CA TYR A 203 21.14 9.67 7.90
C TYR A 203 21.69 8.74 8.99
N GLN A 204 21.20 7.50 9.06
CA GLN A 204 21.64 6.52 10.06
C GLN A 204 23.01 5.89 9.73
N TYR A 205 23.33 5.73 8.45
CA TYR A 205 24.55 5.10 7.94
C TYR A 205 25.25 6.01 6.91
N PRO A 206 25.98 7.06 7.36
CA PRO A 206 26.52 8.11 6.49
C PRO A 206 27.60 7.67 5.50
N LEU A 207 28.08 6.42 5.55
CA LEU A 207 29.06 5.88 4.61
C LEU A 207 28.46 5.06 3.47
N ILE A 208 27.19 4.62 3.57
CA ILE A 208 26.55 3.78 2.54
C ILE A 208 26.35 4.55 1.24
N GLU A 209 26.76 3.96 0.12
CA GLU A 209 26.50 4.49 -1.21
C GLU A 209 25.18 3.93 -1.75
N VAL A 210 24.37 4.79 -2.34
CA VAL A 210 23.06 4.41 -2.88
C VAL A 210 22.94 4.82 -4.34
N SER A 211 22.46 3.90 -5.17
CA SER A 211 22.10 4.17 -6.56
C SER A 211 20.61 4.02 -6.76
N PHE A 212 19.95 5.08 -7.21
CA PHE A 212 18.52 5.13 -7.47
C PHE A 212 18.29 5.11 -8.98
N PHE A 213 17.81 3.97 -9.49
CA PHE A 213 17.58 3.73 -10.90
C PHE A 213 16.13 4.00 -11.30
N TYR A 214 15.89 4.92 -12.22
CA TYR A 214 14.55 5.42 -12.53
C TYR A 214 14.36 5.77 -14.01
N MET A 215 13.10 5.85 -14.44
CA MET A 215 12.72 6.47 -15.72
C MET A 215 12.47 7.96 -15.56
N ASP A 216 11.48 8.28 -14.73
CA ASP A 216 11.08 9.64 -14.36
C ASP A 216 10.77 9.67 -12.86
N ILE A 217 11.10 10.77 -12.18
CA ILE A 217 10.77 10.95 -10.77
C ILE A 217 9.41 11.63 -10.68
N GLN A 218 8.45 10.94 -10.06
CA GLN A 218 7.09 11.46 -9.90
C GLN A 218 6.99 12.36 -8.67
N PRO A 219 6.31 13.52 -8.78
CA PRO A 219 6.13 14.43 -7.65
C PRO A 219 5.22 13.85 -6.57
N ALA A 220 5.54 14.09 -5.30
CA ALA A 220 4.80 13.53 -4.15
C ALA A 220 4.47 14.59 -3.08
N GLY A 221 3.64 15.55 -3.49
CA GLY A 221 3.15 16.62 -2.63
C GLY A 221 4.03 17.88 -2.63
N PRO A 222 3.57 18.97 -1.99
CA PRO A 222 4.17 20.31 -2.17
C PRO A 222 5.63 20.43 -1.72
N SER A 223 6.03 19.67 -0.68
CA SER A 223 7.41 19.72 -0.15
C SER A 223 8.37 18.78 -0.87
N PHE A 224 7.90 18.02 -1.86
CA PHE A 224 8.71 16.97 -2.48
C PHE A 224 9.87 17.51 -3.31
N GLU A 225 9.71 18.65 -4.00
CA GLU A 225 10.79 19.20 -4.82
C GLU A 225 12.00 19.62 -3.97
N SER A 226 11.74 20.27 -2.82
CA SER A 226 12.80 20.60 -1.86
C SER A 226 13.47 19.35 -1.29
N PHE A 227 12.68 18.31 -0.99
CA PHE A 227 13.21 17.02 -0.54
C PHE A 227 14.05 16.32 -1.63
N LEU A 228 13.63 16.39 -2.90
CA LEU A 228 14.38 15.83 -4.01
C LEU A 228 15.70 16.59 -4.24
N LYS A 229 15.71 17.92 -4.04
CA LYS A 229 16.93 18.73 -4.07
C LYS A 229 17.95 18.25 -3.04
N SER A 230 17.54 17.99 -1.79
CA SER A 230 18.45 17.45 -0.77
C SER A 230 18.95 16.03 -1.09
N CYS A 231 18.19 15.25 -1.87
CA CYS A 231 18.66 13.99 -2.44
C CYS A 231 19.76 14.19 -3.48
N ARG A 232 19.62 15.18 -4.37
CA ARG A 232 20.63 15.51 -5.39
C ARG A 232 21.92 16.08 -4.80
N GLU A 233 21.85 16.78 -3.68
CA GLU A 233 23.01 17.41 -3.01
C GLU A 233 23.88 16.40 -2.22
N ASP A 234 23.35 15.21 -1.91
CA ASP A 234 24.11 14.17 -1.20
C ASP A 234 24.98 13.37 -2.17
N ARG A 235 26.30 13.57 -2.05
CA ARG A 235 27.32 12.97 -2.93
C ARG A 235 27.34 11.43 -2.93
N ARG A 236 26.70 10.77 -1.95
CA ARG A 236 26.60 9.30 -1.88
C ARG A 236 25.26 8.76 -2.39
N ILE A 237 24.40 9.62 -2.94
CA ILE A 237 23.19 9.22 -3.66
C ILE A 237 23.38 9.54 -5.13
N ARG A 238 23.40 8.50 -5.97
CA ARG A 238 23.42 8.64 -7.42
C ARG A 238 22.02 8.45 -7.97
N LEU A 239 21.48 9.45 -8.64
CA LEU A 239 20.23 9.35 -9.38
C LEU A 239 20.57 8.99 -10.84
N ILE A 240 20.23 7.77 -11.25
CA ILE A 240 20.61 7.21 -12.55
C ILE A 240 19.34 7.02 -13.37
N ARG A 241 19.21 7.77 -14.47
CA ARG A 241 18.07 7.70 -15.37
C ARG A 241 18.22 6.52 -16.34
N SER A 242 18.15 5.31 -15.82
CA SER A 242 18.16 4.07 -16.58
C SER A 242 17.51 2.96 -15.76
N LEU A 243 16.79 2.05 -16.43
CA LEU A 243 16.26 0.85 -15.79
C LEU A 243 17.22 -0.33 -15.99
N PRO A 244 17.65 -0.98 -14.89
CA PRO A 244 18.47 -2.17 -14.99
C PRO A 244 17.75 -3.30 -15.72
N SER A 245 18.50 -4.03 -16.54
CA SER A 245 17.96 -5.11 -17.37
C SER A 245 17.97 -6.47 -16.67
N LYS A 246 19.01 -6.76 -15.88
CA LYS A 246 19.15 -8.07 -15.23
C LYS A 246 20.11 -8.05 -14.03
N ILE A 247 19.82 -8.92 -13.06
CA ILE A 247 20.67 -9.17 -11.89
C ILE A 247 21.28 -10.57 -11.96
N TYR A 248 22.58 -10.66 -11.64
CA TYR A 248 23.31 -11.90 -11.49
C TYR A 248 24.00 -11.92 -10.13
N PHE A 249 24.05 -13.08 -9.48
CA PHE A 249 24.93 -13.26 -8.33
C PHE A 249 26.32 -13.65 -8.80
N SER A 250 27.37 -13.05 -8.22
CA SER A 250 28.76 -13.42 -8.49
C SER A 250 29.33 -14.18 -7.28
N PRO A 251 29.53 -15.51 -7.38
CA PRO A 251 30.08 -16.30 -6.28
C PRO A 251 31.48 -15.88 -5.87
N ALA A 252 32.29 -15.39 -6.83
CA ALA A 252 33.66 -14.98 -6.59
C ALA A 252 33.77 -13.74 -5.70
N SER A 253 32.86 -12.76 -5.85
CA SER A 253 32.86 -11.54 -5.04
C SER A 253 31.81 -11.55 -3.93
N ASN A 254 30.89 -12.52 -3.94
CA ASN A 254 29.71 -12.54 -3.07
C ASN A 254 28.86 -11.26 -3.19
N LEU A 255 28.73 -10.71 -4.41
CA LEU A 255 27.99 -9.49 -4.71
C LEU A 255 26.96 -9.71 -5.83
N LEU A 256 25.98 -8.82 -5.91
CA LEU A 256 25.02 -8.74 -7.00
C LEU A 256 25.59 -7.89 -8.13
N LYS A 257 25.75 -8.47 -9.32
CA LYS A 257 26.08 -7.76 -10.56
C LYS A 257 24.79 -7.33 -11.26
N VAL A 258 24.70 -6.06 -11.60
CA VAL A 258 23.54 -5.41 -12.21
C VAL A 258 23.95 -4.87 -13.58
N ARG A 259 23.21 -5.25 -14.62
CA ARG A 259 23.37 -4.69 -15.97
C ARG A 259 22.56 -3.41 -16.13
N VAL A 260 23.24 -2.32 -16.46
CA VAL A 260 22.66 -0.99 -16.60
C VAL A 260 22.91 -0.51 -18.03
N PRO A 261 21.87 -0.40 -18.87
CA PRO A 261 21.98 0.25 -20.16
C PRO A 261 22.27 1.74 -20.00
N ASP A 262 23.21 2.29 -20.77
CA ASP A 262 23.40 3.73 -20.88
C ASP A 262 22.37 4.29 -21.86
N PRO A 263 21.51 5.24 -21.43
CA PRO A 263 20.46 5.79 -22.28
C PRO A 263 20.98 6.66 -23.43
N GLN A 264 22.23 7.13 -23.36
CA GLN A 264 22.85 7.99 -24.37
C GLN A 264 23.65 7.17 -25.39
N THR A 265 24.45 6.21 -24.93
CA THR A 265 25.34 5.43 -25.82
C THR A 265 24.74 4.09 -26.26
N GLY A 266 23.77 3.55 -25.52
CA GLY A 266 23.24 2.21 -25.73
C GLY A 266 24.15 1.08 -25.24
N GLU A 267 25.34 1.40 -24.72
CA GLU A 267 26.24 0.42 -24.12
C GLU A 267 25.68 -0.10 -22.79
N VAL A 268 26.06 -1.32 -22.41
CA VAL A 268 25.60 -1.93 -21.15
C VAL A 268 26.78 -2.01 -20.19
N ALA A 269 26.71 -1.25 -19.10
CA ALA A 269 27.65 -1.32 -18.00
C ALA A 269 27.23 -2.41 -17.00
N GLU A 270 28.22 -3.00 -16.31
CA GLU A 270 27.98 -3.87 -15.15
C GLU A 270 28.45 -3.18 -13.87
N GLU A 271 27.54 -3.04 -12.91
CA GLU A 271 27.83 -2.51 -11.57
C GLU A 271 27.56 -3.55 -10.49
N THR A 272 28.30 -3.49 -9.38
CA THR A 272 28.15 -4.42 -8.26
C THR A 272 27.50 -3.78 -7.05
N PHE A 273 26.62 -4.50 -6.36
CA PHE A 273 25.93 -4.05 -5.15
C PHE A 273 25.90 -5.14 -4.09
N ASP A 274 25.89 -4.74 -2.82
CA ASP A 274 25.72 -5.62 -1.66
C ASP A 274 24.24 -5.98 -1.46
N LEU A 275 23.34 -5.03 -1.76
CA LEU A 275 21.89 -5.17 -1.59
C LEU A 275 21.16 -4.49 -2.74
N VAL A 276 20.13 -5.14 -3.28
CA VAL A 276 19.21 -4.52 -4.25
C VAL A 276 17.80 -4.48 -3.66
N VAL A 277 17.17 -3.31 -3.75
CA VAL A 277 15.84 -3.02 -3.25
C VAL A 277 14.91 -2.73 -4.42
N LEU A 278 13.95 -3.63 -4.64
CA LEU A 278 12.94 -3.51 -5.67
C LEU A 278 11.79 -2.63 -5.17
N SER A 279 11.60 -1.47 -5.80
CA SER A 279 10.49 -0.58 -5.49
C SER A 279 9.24 -1.05 -6.22
N VAL A 280 8.58 -2.04 -5.62
CA VAL A 280 7.39 -2.71 -6.15
C VAL A 280 6.17 -1.77 -6.21
N GLY A 281 5.38 -1.94 -7.27
CA GLY A 281 4.11 -1.26 -7.48
C GLY A 281 2.97 -1.76 -6.61
N MET A 282 1.78 -1.18 -6.81
CA MET A 282 0.52 -1.57 -6.17
C MET A 282 -0.35 -2.33 -7.15
N VAL A 283 -0.95 -3.43 -6.70
CA VAL A 283 -1.98 -4.18 -7.43
C VAL A 283 -3.22 -4.34 -6.58
N LEU A 284 -4.39 -4.48 -7.22
CA LEU A 284 -5.63 -4.70 -6.48
C LEU A 284 -5.54 -5.99 -5.65
N ASN A 285 -6.00 -5.90 -4.40
CA ASN A 285 -6.00 -7.03 -3.48
C ASN A 285 -6.77 -8.23 -4.04
N LYS A 286 -6.19 -9.44 -3.98
CA LYS A 286 -6.80 -10.64 -4.57
C LYS A 286 -8.21 -10.94 -4.02
N GLY A 287 -8.46 -10.62 -2.75
CA GLY A 287 -9.75 -10.80 -2.09
C GLY A 287 -10.84 -9.83 -2.54
N ALA A 288 -10.50 -8.77 -3.27
CA ALA A 288 -11.48 -7.79 -3.76
C ALA A 288 -12.36 -8.33 -4.89
N LYS A 289 -11.90 -9.34 -5.64
CA LYS A 289 -12.63 -9.87 -6.82
C LYS A 289 -14.05 -10.32 -6.49
N SER A 290 -14.21 -11.06 -5.39
CA SER A 290 -15.52 -11.53 -4.94
C SER A 290 -16.44 -10.38 -4.52
N LEU A 291 -15.89 -9.34 -3.88
CA LEU A 291 -16.65 -8.15 -3.49
C LEU A 291 -17.18 -7.40 -4.71
N VAL A 292 -16.34 -7.20 -5.73
CA VAL A 292 -16.71 -6.56 -6.99
C VAL A 292 -17.87 -7.31 -7.64
N GLN A 293 -17.78 -8.65 -7.71
CA GLN A 293 -18.83 -9.48 -8.28
C GLN A 293 -20.14 -9.40 -7.50
N TRP A 294 -20.12 -9.55 -6.16
CA TRP A 294 -21.34 -9.53 -5.35
C TRP A 294 -22.04 -8.18 -5.35
N LEU A 295 -21.27 -7.09 -5.48
CA LEU A 295 -21.79 -5.72 -5.45
C LEU A 295 -22.10 -5.17 -6.86
N GLY A 296 -21.79 -5.90 -7.92
CA GLY A 296 -21.98 -5.45 -9.30
C GLY A 296 -21.18 -4.19 -9.61
N LEU A 297 -19.92 -4.16 -9.18
CA LEU A 297 -18.97 -3.08 -9.44
C LEU A 297 -18.15 -3.37 -10.71
N ASN A 298 -17.56 -2.31 -11.27
CA ASN A 298 -16.69 -2.39 -12.43
C ASN A 298 -15.23 -2.18 -12.02
N TYR A 299 -14.33 -2.50 -12.95
CA TYR A 299 -12.93 -2.14 -12.84
C TYR A 299 -12.62 -0.91 -13.70
N THR A 300 -11.66 -0.11 -13.26
CA THR A 300 -11.00 0.90 -14.09
C THR A 300 -10.11 0.21 -15.14
N GLU A 301 -9.65 0.96 -16.13
CA GLU A 301 -8.69 0.47 -17.14
C GLU A 301 -7.41 -0.11 -16.51
N ASP A 302 -6.99 0.46 -15.37
CA ASP A 302 -5.82 0.03 -14.60
C ASP A 302 -6.07 -1.19 -13.69
N GLY A 303 -7.29 -1.77 -13.71
CA GLY A 303 -7.62 -2.96 -12.93
C GLY A 303 -7.94 -2.71 -11.44
N PHE A 304 -8.23 -1.47 -11.07
CA PHE A 304 -8.72 -1.09 -9.73
C PHE A 304 -10.24 -0.98 -9.71
N ILE A 305 -10.86 -0.83 -8.54
CA ILE A 305 -12.32 -0.76 -8.43
C ILE A 305 -12.81 0.65 -8.80
N GLU A 306 -13.73 0.72 -9.77
CA GLU A 306 -14.40 1.96 -10.16
C GLU A 306 -15.41 2.39 -9.09
N SER A 307 -15.46 3.69 -8.78
CA SER A 307 -16.44 4.24 -7.85
C SER A 307 -17.84 4.21 -8.48
N PRO A 308 -18.83 3.52 -7.86
CA PRO A 308 -20.19 3.51 -8.35
C PRO A 308 -20.92 4.85 -8.05
N PRO A 309 -22.07 5.12 -8.70
CA PRO A 309 -22.93 6.24 -8.34
C PRO A 309 -23.44 6.13 -6.89
N LEU A 310 -23.52 7.27 -6.16
CA LEU A 310 -23.92 7.33 -4.75
C LEU A 310 -25.26 6.61 -4.46
N GLN A 311 -26.22 6.69 -5.38
CA GLN A 311 -27.56 6.11 -5.21
C GLN A 311 -27.53 4.59 -5.08
N LYS A 312 -26.43 3.92 -5.45
CA LYS A 312 -26.28 2.48 -5.25
C LYS A 312 -26.12 2.10 -3.77
N GLY A 313 -25.75 3.02 -2.87
CA GLY A 313 -25.47 2.71 -1.46
C GLY A 313 -24.20 1.87 -1.25
N VAL A 314 -23.35 1.80 -2.28
CA VAL A 314 -22.03 1.14 -2.24
C VAL A 314 -21.00 2.21 -2.51
N PHE A 315 -19.91 2.21 -1.74
CA PHE A 315 -18.84 3.20 -1.83
C PHE A 315 -17.49 2.50 -1.89
N VAL A 316 -16.51 3.10 -2.56
CA VAL A 316 -15.17 2.53 -2.74
C VAL A 316 -14.15 3.52 -2.21
N ALA A 317 -13.29 3.09 -1.29
CA ALA A 317 -12.40 4.00 -0.58
C ALA A 317 -10.93 3.54 -0.55
N GLY A 318 -10.04 4.51 -0.67
CA GLY A 318 -8.60 4.31 -0.54
C GLY A 318 -7.94 3.68 -1.76
N ALA A 319 -6.89 2.89 -1.54
CA ALA A 319 -6.01 2.41 -2.60
C ALA A 319 -6.65 1.35 -3.51
N CYS A 320 -7.74 0.70 -3.09
CA CYS A 320 -8.46 -0.23 -3.97
C CYS A 320 -9.15 0.46 -5.15
N SER A 321 -9.32 1.80 -5.13
CA SER A 321 -9.78 2.60 -6.27
C SER A 321 -8.66 3.18 -7.13
N GLY A 322 -7.41 2.77 -6.90
CA GLY A 322 -6.24 3.23 -7.67
C GLY A 322 -5.05 3.59 -6.78
N PRO A 323 -3.81 3.59 -7.32
CA PRO A 323 -2.61 3.84 -6.54
C PRO A 323 -2.60 5.23 -5.91
N LYS A 324 -2.33 5.30 -4.60
CA LYS A 324 -2.26 6.55 -3.84
C LYS A 324 -1.49 6.34 -2.53
N ASP A 325 -0.89 7.42 -2.02
CA ASP A 325 -0.18 7.40 -0.73
C ASP A 325 -1.17 7.49 0.45
N ILE A 326 -0.63 7.44 1.68
CA ILE A 326 -1.41 7.46 2.91
C ILE A 326 -2.19 8.77 3.05
N ASP A 327 -1.58 9.91 2.74
CA ASP A 327 -2.21 11.23 2.85
C ASP A 327 -3.41 11.36 1.91
N ARG A 328 -3.19 11.08 0.62
CA ARG A 328 -4.28 11.05 -0.38
C ARG A 328 -5.34 10.00 -0.05
N THR A 329 -4.95 8.87 0.54
CA THR A 329 -5.91 7.87 1.02
C THR A 329 -6.79 8.43 2.13
N ILE A 330 -6.23 9.13 3.11
CA ILE A 330 -6.98 9.76 4.20
C ILE A 330 -7.94 10.81 3.62
N LEU A 331 -7.47 11.70 2.74
CA LEU A 331 -8.31 12.73 2.11
C LEU A 331 -9.46 12.12 1.30
N HIS A 332 -9.16 11.12 0.45
CA HIS A 332 -10.18 10.39 -0.30
C HIS A 332 -11.20 9.74 0.65
N SER A 333 -10.73 9.13 1.74
CA SER A 333 -11.59 8.44 2.70
C SER A 333 -12.50 9.39 3.47
N LYS A 334 -12.04 10.60 3.80
CA LYS A 334 -12.89 11.65 4.38
C LYS A 334 -14.01 12.09 3.44
N HIS A 335 -13.68 12.23 2.16
CA HIS A 335 -14.67 12.54 1.13
C HIS A 335 -15.71 11.42 1.02
N ILE A 336 -15.29 10.15 0.95
CA ILE A 336 -16.23 9.02 0.94
C ILE A 336 -17.08 8.94 2.20
N ALA A 337 -16.52 9.25 3.38
CA ALA A 337 -17.31 9.31 4.60
C ALA A 337 -18.46 10.32 4.48
N LEU A 338 -18.19 11.51 3.91
CA LEU A 338 -19.21 12.53 3.67
C LEU A 338 -20.28 12.05 2.70
N GLU A 339 -19.91 11.37 1.61
CA GLU A 339 -20.87 10.78 0.66
C GLU A 339 -21.76 9.73 1.32
N VAL A 340 -21.19 8.87 2.17
CA VAL A 340 -21.95 7.90 2.98
C VAL A 340 -22.94 8.63 3.89
N TYR A 341 -22.50 9.69 4.57
CA TYR A 341 -23.36 10.50 5.43
C TYR A 341 -24.52 11.12 4.64
N GLN A 342 -24.24 11.74 3.49
CA GLN A 342 -25.25 12.33 2.60
C GLN A 342 -26.28 11.30 2.15
N PHE A 343 -25.81 10.13 1.70
CA PHE A 343 -26.68 9.02 1.29
C PHE A 343 -27.61 8.58 2.43
N LEU A 344 -27.09 8.41 3.65
CA LEU A 344 -27.89 8.00 4.80
C LEU A 344 -28.90 9.07 5.25
N LYS A 345 -28.59 10.35 5.03
CA LYS A 345 -29.50 11.47 5.33
C LYS A 345 -30.44 11.83 4.18
N GLY A 346 -30.30 11.21 3.01
CA GLY A 346 -31.09 11.55 1.82
C GLY A 346 -30.81 12.96 1.29
N ILE A 347 -29.59 13.47 1.49
CA ILE A 347 -29.14 14.77 1.00
C ILE A 347 -28.50 14.53 -0.37
N ASN A 348 -29.08 15.10 -1.43
CA ASN A 348 -28.55 15.04 -2.80
C ASN A 348 -27.54 16.15 -3.06
#